data_AF-S2XBJ5-F1
#
_entry.id   AF-S2XBJ5-F1
#
_cell.length_a   1.000
_cell.length_b   1.000
_cell.length_c   1.000
_cell.angle_alpha   90.00
_cell.angle_beta   90.00
_cell.angle_gamma   90.00
#
_symmetry.space_group_name_H-M   'P 1'
#
loop_
_entity.id
_entity.type
_entity.pdbx_description
1 polymer ?
#
loop_
_entity_poly.entity_id
_entity_poly.type
_entity_poly.pdbx_seq_one_letter_code
_entity_poly.pdbx_strand_id
1 'polypeptide(L)' 'MKTFKNKIIILIMSIVIFVIFYQLLGFFAGNLLPTSPLGTMIGLIILFLLIPISYLSAYGVVKVIKDM' A
#
# COMPACT_ATOMS: atom_id res chain seq x y z
N MET A 1 -2.55 -26.23 5.73
CA MET A 1 -2.43 -25.73 4.33
C MET A 1 -3.33 -24.54 3.98
N LYS A 2 -4.63 -24.52 4.33
CA LYS A 2 -5.54 -23.39 3.98
C LYS A 2 -5.11 -22.02 4.54
N THR A 3 -4.64 -21.97 5.77
CA THR A 3 -4.12 -20.74 6.42
C THR A 3 -2.84 -20.22 5.77
N PHE A 4 -1.96 -21.11 5.32
CA PHE A 4 -0.71 -20.71 4.66
C PHE A 4 -0.96 -20.13 3.27
N LYS A 5 -1.84 -20.77 2.48
CA LYS A 5 -2.29 -20.24 1.18
C LYS A 5 -2.95 -18.86 1.33
N ASN A 6 -3.78 -18.67 2.35
CA ASN A 6 -4.40 -17.38 2.63
C ASN A 6 -3.38 -16.27 2.94
N LYS A 7 -2.33 -16.57 3.72
CA LYS A 7 -1.25 -15.61 4.01
C LYS A 7 -0.48 -15.21 2.76
N ILE A 8 -0.20 -16.16 1.86
CA ILE A 8 0.47 -15.90 0.58
C ILE A 8 -0.39 -14.98 -0.29
N ILE A 9 -1.70 -15.25 -0.40
CA ILE A 9 -2.62 -14.40 -1.18
C ILE A 9 -2.65 -12.97 -0.62
N ILE A 10 -2.75 -12.81 0.71
CA ILE A 10 -2.72 -11.48 1.35
C ILE A 10 -1.40 -10.77 1.07
N LEU A 11 -0.27 -11.48 1.12
CA LEU A 11 1.04 -10.92 0.84
C LEU A 11 1.15 -10.41 -0.61
N ILE A 12 0.74 -11.24 -1.58
CA ILE A 12 0.74 -10.86 -3.00
C ILE A 12 -0.18 -9.65 -3.23
N MET A 13 -1.39 -9.67 -2.67
CA MET A 13 -2.34 -8.55 -2.77
C MET A 13 -1.79 -7.28 -2.10
N SER A 14 -1.09 -7.39 -0.98
CA SER A 14 -0.45 -6.26 -0.31
C SER A 14 0.61 -5.62 -1.19
N ILE A 15 1.43 -6.42 -1.88
CA ILE A 15 2.44 -5.92 -2.82
C ILE A 15 1.77 -5.17 -3.98
N VAL A 16 0.72 -5.75 -4.57
CA VAL A 16 -0.02 -5.11 -5.67
C VAL A 16 -0.62 -3.77 -5.23
N ILE A 17 -1.30 -3.74 -4.07
CA ILE A 17 -1.90 -2.53 -3.52
C ILE A 17 -0.82 -1.49 -3.17
N PHE A 18 0.30 -1.94 -2.61
CA PHE A 18 1.43 -1.05 -2.30
C PHE A 18 1.96 -0.37 -3.56
N VAL A 19 2.16 -1.12 -4.66
CA VAL A 19 2.62 -0.56 -5.94
C VAL A 19 1.63 0.48 -6.47
N ILE A 20 0.32 0.20 -6.40
CA ILE A 20 -0.73 1.15 -6.81
C ILE A 20 -0.64 2.43 -5.98
N PHE A 21 -0.56 2.31 -4.64
CA PHE A 21 -0.43 3.47 -3.78
C PHE A 21 0.87 4.23 -3.98
N TYR A 22 1.98 3.55 -4.23
CA TYR A 22 3.26 4.18 -4.53
C TYR A 22 3.21 5.00 -5.82
N GLN A 23 2.58 4.47 -6.87
CA GLN A 23 2.39 5.21 -8.12
C GLN A 23 1.48 6.42 -7.93
N LEU A 24 0.38 6.27 -7.17
CA LEU A 24 -0.50 7.39 -6.82
C LEU A 24 0.27 8.45 -6.02
N LEU A 25 1.05 8.03 -5.02
CA LEU A 25 1.92 8.92 -4.26
C LEU A 25 2.90 9.65 -5.18
N GLY A 26 3.56 8.96 -6.11
CA GLY A 26 4.49 9.57 -7.08
C GLY A 26 3.80 10.59 -7.99
N PHE A 27 2.59 10.28 -8.46
CA PHE A 27 1.77 11.19 -9.26
C PHE A 27 1.37 12.46 -8.47
N PHE A 28 0.93 12.30 -7.23
CA PHE A 28 0.58 13.44 -6.37
C PHE A 28 1.82 14.19 -5.92
N ALA A 29 2.93 13.50 -5.64
CA ALA A 29 4.19 14.10 -5.20
C ALA A 29 4.77 15.02 -6.28
N GLY A 30 4.77 14.59 -7.54
CA GLY A 30 5.26 15.40 -8.65
C GLY A 30 4.44 16.66 -8.92
N ASN A 31 3.18 16.70 -8.47
CA ASN A 31 2.27 17.82 -8.71
C ASN A 31 2.01 18.69 -7.47
N LEU A 32 2.09 18.12 -6.25
CA LEU A 32 1.63 18.73 -5.00
C LEU A 32 2.69 18.81 -3.90
N LEU A 33 3.73 17.96 -3.92
CA LEU A 33 4.75 18.01 -2.87
C LEU A 33 5.87 18.98 -3.27
N PRO A 34 6.20 19.96 -2.41
CA PRO A 34 7.33 20.83 -2.66
C PRO A 34 8.64 20.03 -2.62
N THR A 35 9.56 20.32 -3.54
CA THR A 35 10.89 19.68 -3.63
C THR A 35 11.86 20.10 -2.51
N SER A 36 11.34 20.79 -1.48
CA SER A 36 12.11 21.19 -0.31
C SER A 36 12.45 19.98 0.56
N PRO A 37 13.50 20.06 1.40
CA PRO A 37 13.85 18.98 2.33
C PRO A 37 12.68 18.54 3.23
N LEU A 38 11.82 19.47 3.63
CA LEU A 38 10.60 19.18 4.39
C LEU A 38 9.59 18.36 3.59
N GLY A 39 9.37 18.68 2.30
CA GLY A 39 8.49 17.92 1.43
C GLY A 39 9.00 16.49 1.20
N THR A 40 10.32 16.32 1.07
CA THR A 40 10.96 15.00 0.98
C THR A 40 10.77 14.19 2.27
N MET A 41 10.94 14.80 3.45
CA MET A 41 10.67 14.14 4.73
C MET A 41 9.21 13.70 4.86
N ILE A 42 8.27 14.56 4.48
CA ILE A 42 6.83 14.23 4.47
C ILE A 42 6.56 13.06 3.52
N GLY A 43 7.12 13.08 2.30
CA GLY A 43 6.99 12.00 1.34
C GLY A 43 7.49 10.65 1.86
N LEU A 44 8.62 10.64 2.57
CA LEU A 44 9.16 9.43 3.22
C LEU A 44 8.27 8.91 4.36
N ILE A 45 7.70 9.80 5.16
CA ILE A 45 6.75 9.41 6.22
C ILE A 45 5.50 8.77 5.61
N ILE A 46 4.94 9.37 4.55
CA ILE A 46 3.77 8.81 3.87
C ILE A 46 4.13 7.46 3.25
N LEU A 47 5.31 7.32 2.64
CA LEU A 47 5.78 6.05 2.10
C LEU A 47 5.85 4.94 3.16
N PHE A 48 6.36 5.26 4.36
CA PHE A 48 6.38 4.32 5.48
C PHE A 48 4.97 3.92 5.92
N LEU A 49 4.03 4.86 5.94
CA LEU A 49 2.62 4.60 6.27
C LEU A 49 1.90 3.75 5.22
N LEU A 50 2.35 3.77 3.96
CA LEU A 50 1.73 2.96 2.90
C LEU A 50 1.88 1.46 3.13
N ILE A 51 2.93 1.00 3.82
CA ILE A 51 3.17 -0.42 4.08
C ILE A 51 2.08 -1.05 4.96
N PRO A 52 1.75 -0.51 6.16
CA PRO A 52 0.65 -1.05 6.95
C PRO A 52 -0.71 -0.85 6.29
N ILE A 53 -0.91 0.26 5.55
CA ILE A 53 -2.17 0.54 4.84
C ILE A 53 -2.41 -0.48 3.72
N SER A 54 -1.38 -0.82 2.94
CA SER A 54 -1.49 -1.81 1.86
C SER A 54 -1.81 -3.20 2.40
N TYR A 55 -1.22 -3.58 3.54
CA TYR A 55 -1.52 -4.85 4.19
C TYR A 55 -2.95 -4.92 4.72
N LEU A 56 -3.42 -3.87 5.40
CA LEU A 56 -4.80 -3.79 5.90
C LEU A 56 -5.83 -3.83 4.76
N SER A 57 -5.55 -3.10 3.68
CA SER A 57 -6.40 -3.09 2.48
C SER A 57 -6.45 -4.46 1.82
N ALA A 58 -5.30 -5.12 1.65
CA ALA A 58 -5.21 -6.47 1.10
C ALA A 58 -5.99 -7.49 1.95
N TYR A 59 -5.89 -7.39 3.28
CA TYR A 59 -6.66 -8.22 4.18
C TYR A 59 -8.17 -8.02 3.99
N GLY A 60 -8.63 -6.76 3.89
CA GLY A 60 -10.03 -6.43 3.62
C GLY A 60 -10.53 -7.01 2.29
N VAL A 61 -9.77 -6.81 1.21
CA VAL A 61 -10.12 -7.32 -0.13
C VAL A 61 -10.19 -8.85 -0.13
N VAL A 62 -9.20 -9.53 0.46
CA VAL A 62 -9.19 -11.00 0.52
C VAL A 62 -10.34 -11.54 1.38
N LYS A 63 -10.77 -10.81 2.41
CA LYS A 63 -11.95 -11.17 3.20
C LYS A 63 -13.22 -11.07 2.36
N VAL A 64 -13.45 -9.94 1.69
CA VAL A 64 -14.62 -9.73 0.81
C VAL A 64 -14.69 -10.82 -0.27
N ILE A 65 -13.57 -11.14 -0.93
CA ILE A 65 -13.54 -12.17 -1.98
C ILE A 65 -13.89 -13.57 -1.46
N LYS A 66 -13.61 -13.88 -0.19
CA LYS A 66 -13.94 -15.18 0.41
C LYS A 66 -15.37 -15.25 0.93
N ASP A 67 -15.95 -14.10 1.26
CA ASP A 67 -17.32 -13.97 1.75
C ASP A 67 -18.33 -13.93 0.58
N MET A 68 -17.86 -13.67 -0.65
CA MET A 68 -18.59 -13.81 -1.92
C MET A 68 -18.56 -15.24 -2.45
#